data_AF-A0A7V5YRK5-F1
#
_entry.id   AF-A0A7V5YRK5-F1
#
_cell.length_a   1.000
_cell.length_b   1.000
_cell.length_c   1.000
_cell.angle_alpha   90.00
_cell.angle_beta   90.00
_cell.angle_gamma   90.00
#
_symmetry.space_group_name_H-M   'P 1'
#
loop_
_entity.id
_entity.type
_entity.pdbx_description
1 polymer ?
#
loop_
_entity_poly.entity_id
_entity_poly.type
_entity_poly.pdbx_seq_one_letter_code
_entity_poly.pdbx_strand_id
1 'polypeptide(L)'
;MALVGKHTSWLALIGTGLAFGGTLEVTIVDSAQNGRPTPARVYLTDAKGNFLRPEGVIAYERERFGFAERHFVPPSGRFRVELPEGSYFLEVEKGKEYIPVRRRVRVREQGRTLIRIVLERWGDAVSLGWYSGDLHLHRPLRDTPTLMEAEDLNVTTPITRWRYANEPVRVDPDLDKYLAAAQPDAAYHISERRLFLVVNEELEPPEAAILTHGWTQPESELQYPLLRYAERARAHGAVVD
;
A
#
# COMPACT_ATOMS: atom_id res chain seq x y z
N MET A 1 -3.39 -23.23 19.93
CA MET A 1 -3.68 -23.97 18.67
C MET A 1 -3.05 -23.19 17.53
N ALA A 2 -1.99 -23.74 16.94
CA ALA A 2 -1.25 -23.11 15.87
C ALA A 2 -2.11 -23.01 14.60
N LEU A 3 -2.39 -21.79 14.14
CA LEU A 3 -2.81 -21.56 12.76
C LEU A 3 -1.54 -21.52 11.91
N VAL A 4 -1.10 -22.72 11.54
CA VAL A 4 -0.19 -22.95 10.42
C VAL A 4 -0.75 -22.19 9.22
N GLY A 5 -0.01 -21.17 8.78
CA GLY A 5 -0.29 -20.45 7.56
C GLY A 5 -0.35 -21.43 6.40
N LYS A 6 -1.57 -21.78 5.97
CA LYS A 6 -1.77 -22.47 4.70
C LYS A 6 -1.46 -21.45 3.61
N HIS A 7 -0.21 -21.41 3.18
CA HIS A 7 0.17 -20.90 1.87
C HIS A 7 -0.60 -21.72 0.84
N THR A 8 -1.78 -21.24 0.47
CA THR A 8 -2.49 -21.72 -0.71
C THR A 8 -1.88 -20.99 -1.89
N SER A 9 -0.82 -21.56 -2.42
CA SER A 9 -0.31 -21.23 -3.74
C SER A 9 -1.41 -21.60 -4.74
N TRP A 10 -2.23 -20.63 -5.14
CA TRP A 10 -3.05 -20.76 -6.33
C TRP A 10 -2.14 -20.56 -7.53
N LEU A 11 -1.46 -21.64 -7.92
CA LEU A 11 -1.05 -21.82 -9.30
C LEU A 11 -2.34 -21.78 -10.13
N ALA A 12 -2.57 -20.68 -10.83
CA ALA A 12 -3.42 -20.73 -12.00
C ALA A 12 -2.74 -21.71 -12.98
N LEU A 13 -3.20 -22.96 -12.98
CA LEU A 13 -2.88 -23.92 -14.02
C LEU A 13 -3.41 -23.36 -15.34
N ILE A 14 -2.53 -22.68 -16.07
CA ILE A 14 -2.72 -22.43 -17.49
C ILE A 14 -2.71 -23.81 -18.13
N GLY A 15 -3.87 -24.20 -18.68
CA GLY A 15 -4.02 -25.44 -19.43
C GLY A 15 -2.91 -25.54 -20.49
N THR A 16 -2.41 -26.76 -20.66
CA THR A 16 -1.34 -27.13 -21.59
C THR A 16 -1.70 -26.79 -23.04
N GLY A 17 -1.40 -25.56 -23.42
CA GLY A 17 -1.02 -25.13 -24.75
C GLY A 17 0.07 -24.10 -24.53
N LEU A 18 1.25 -24.30 -25.15
CA LEU A 18 2.30 -23.28 -25.19
C LEU A 18 1.76 -22.08 -25.98
N ALA A 19 1.00 -21.21 -25.32
CA ALA A 19 0.72 -19.89 -25.84
C ALA A 19 2.03 -19.12 -25.73
N PHE A 20 2.70 -18.91 -26.87
CA PHE A 20 3.82 -17.98 -26.93
C PHE A 20 3.27 -16.60 -26.52
N GLY A 21 3.74 -16.11 -25.37
CA GLY A 21 3.31 -14.84 -24.81
C GLY A 21 4.19 -13.69 -25.28
N GLY A 22 3.59 -12.52 -25.46
CA GLY A 22 4.32 -11.27 -25.59
C GLY A 22 4.74 -10.73 -24.22
N THR A 23 5.71 -9.83 -24.20
CA THR A 23 6.10 -9.11 -22.98
C THR A 23 5.48 -7.71 -22.99
N LEU A 24 4.81 -7.32 -21.90
CA LEU A 24 4.46 -5.93 -21.61
C LEU A 24 5.47 -5.33 -20.65
N GLU A 25 6.16 -4.27 -21.06
CA GLU A 25 7.04 -3.46 -20.20
C GLU A 25 6.45 -2.07 -20.03
N VAL A 26 6.25 -1.65 -18.78
CA VAL A 26 5.67 -0.35 -18.46
C VAL A 26 6.66 0.47 -17.64
N THR A 27 6.81 1.75 -18.01
CA THR A 27 7.50 2.75 -17.19
C THR A 27 6.50 3.86 -16.86
N ILE A 28 6.28 4.07 -15.57
CA ILE A 28 5.41 5.12 -15.02
C ILE A 28 6.31 6.28 -14.62
N VAL A 29 6.02 7.47 -15.13
CA VAL A 29 6.82 8.66 -14.87
C VAL A 29 5.96 9.81 -14.39
N ASP A 30 6.54 10.66 -13.56
CA ASP A 30 5.92 11.87 -13.05
C ASP A 30 6.39 13.10 -13.85
N SER A 31 5.45 13.77 -14.51
CA SER A 31 5.73 15.00 -15.26
C SER A 31 6.23 16.14 -14.37
N ALA A 32 5.74 16.25 -13.13
CA ALA A 32 6.17 17.26 -12.17
C ALA A 32 7.60 17.01 -11.66
N GLN A 33 8.11 15.78 -11.80
CA GLN A 33 9.48 15.42 -11.43
C GLN A 33 10.38 15.18 -12.65
N ASN A 34 10.25 16.02 -13.69
CA ASN A 34 11.07 15.95 -14.91
C ASN A 34 11.03 14.57 -15.60
N GLY A 35 9.90 13.85 -15.50
CA GLY A 35 9.72 12.55 -16.13
C GLY A 35 10.51 11.42 -15.46
N ARG A 36 10.90 11.55 -14.20
CA ARG A 36 11.52 10.46 -13.43
C ARG A 36 10.53 9.31 -13.22
N PRO A 37 10.99 8.05 -13.28
CA PRO A 37 10.18 6.92 -12.86
C PRO A 37 9.73 7.07 -11.41
N THR A 38 8.47 6.75 -11.13
CA THR A 38 7.91 6.81 -9.77
C THR A 38 6.96 5.62 -9.53
N PRO A 39 6.91 5.05 -8.33
CA PRO A 39 5.85 4.14 -7.93
C PRO A 39 4.48 4.84 -8.02
N ALA A 40 3.48 4.03 -8.35
CA ALA A 40 2.08 4.43 -8.48
C ALA A 40 1.22 3.17 -8.35
N ARG A 41 -0.05 3.35 -8.01
CA ARG A 41 -1.02 2.26 -7.98
C ARG A 41 -1.34 1.83 -9.40
N VAL A 42 -1.31 0.52 -9.66
CA VAL A 42 -1.59 -0.07 -10.98
C VAL A 42 -2.69 -1.10 -10.88
N TYR A 43 -3.69 -0.96 -11.74
CA TYR A 43 -4.68 -1.97 -12.05
C TYR A 43 -4.39 -2.50 -13.45
N LEU A 44 -4.20 -3.81 -13.58
CA LEU A 44 -4.03 -4.47 -14.87
C LEU A 44 -5.01 -5.64 -14.95
N THR A 45 -5.87 -5.63 -15.96
CA THR A 45 -6.82 -6.71 -16.18
C THR A 45 -6.83 -7.20 -17.63
N ASP A 46 -7.20 -8.46 -17.83
CA ASP A 46 -7.55 -8.95 -19.16
C ASP A 46 -8.93 -8.43 -19.61
N ALA A 47 -9.35 -8.83 -20.81
CA ALA A 47 -10.65 -8.47 -21.37
C ALA A 47 -11.87 -9.03 -20.59
N LYS A 48 -11.66 -10.02 -19.72
CA LYS A 48 -12.70 -10.60 -18.85
C LYS A 48 -12.72 -9.95 -17.46
N GLY A 49 -11.81 -9.00 -17.20
CA GLY A 49 -11.67 -8.34 -15.90
C GLY A 49 -10.82 -9.13 -14.89
N ASN A 50 -10.14 -10.20 -15.31
CA ASN A 50 -9.25 -10.90 -14.40
C ASN A 50 -8.03 -10.04 -14.09
N PHE A 51 -7.73 -9.85 -12.81
CA PHE A 51 -6.57 -9.12 -12.33
C PHE A 51 -5.27 -9.87 -12.65
N LEU A 52 -4.26 -9.11 -13.10
CA LEU A 52 -2.95 -9.59 -13.48
C LEU A 52 -1.89 -8.72 -12.79
N ARG A 53 -0.82 -9.34 -12.32
CA ARG A 53 0.34 -8.62 -11.79
C ARG A 53 1.63 -9.38 -12.05
N PRO A 54 2.77 -8.70 -12.16
CA PRO A 54 4.07 -9.36 -12.20
C PRO A 54 4.54 -9.77 -10.80
N GLU A 55 5.68 -10.45 -10.75
CA GLU A 55 6.43 -10.67 -9.52
C GLU A 55 7.20 -9.41 -9.09
N GLY A 56 7.64 -9.36 -7.83
CA GLY A 56 8.47 -8.27 -7.31
C GLY A 56 7.73 -6.93 -7.08
N VAL A 57 6.40 -6.92 -7.17
CA VAL A 57 5.55 -5.76 -6.87
C VAL A 57 4.93 -5.89 -5.49
N ILE A 58 4.53 -4.75 -4.92
CA ILE A 58 3.74 -4.73 -3.69
C ILE A 58 2.27 -4.93 -4.10
N ALA A 59 1.75 -6.13 -3.88
CA ALA A 59 0.38 -6.48 -4.23
C ALA A 59 -0.61 -6.08 -3.12
N TYR A 60 -1.81 -5.69 -3.54
CA TYR A 60 -2.99 -5.55 -2.70
C TYR A 60 -4.11 -6.36 -3.34
N GLU A 61 -4.51 -7.45 -2.70
CA GLU A 61 -5.58 -8.32 -3.18
C GLU A 61 -6.47 -8.66 -1.99
N ARG A 62 -7.58 -7.91 -1.85
CA ARG A 62 -8.54 -8.08 -0.76
C ARG A 62 -9.93 -8.27 -1.32
N GLU A 63 -10.68 -9.12 -0.63
CA GLU A 63 -12.09 -9.38 -0.93
C GLU A 63 -12.84 -9.45 0.40
N ARG A 64 -13.79 -8.54 0.60
CA ARG A 64 -14.59 -8.48 1.82
C ARG A 64 -15.99 -7.99 1.48
N PHE A 65 -17.00 -8.63 2.06
CA PHE A 65 -18.42 -8.26 1.87
C PHE A 65 -18.86 -8.13 0.41
N GLY A 66 -18.30 -8.96 -0.49
CA GLY A 66 -18.60 -8.92 -1.93
C GLY A 66 -17.90 -7.81 -2.72
N PHE A 67 -17.04 -7.02 -2.08
CA PHE A 67 -16.18 -6.04 -2.74
C PHE A 67 -14.76 -6.58 -2.85
N ALA A 68 -14.24 -6.64 -4.06
CA ALA A 68 -12.86 -7.00 -4.34
C ALA A 68 -12.06 -5.76 -4.76
N GLU A 69 -10.95 -5.51 -4.08
CA GLU A 69 -9.97 -4.51 -4.48
C GLU A 69 -8.65 -5.22 -4.79
N ARG A 70 -8.19 -5.06 -6.04
CA ARG A 70 -7.00 -5.73 -6.55
C ARG A 70 -6.15 -4.75 -7.34
N HIS A 71 -4.97 -4.43 -6.84
CA HIS A 71 -3.99 -3.56 -7.48
C HIS A 71 -2.57 -3.96 -7.07
N PHE A 72 -1.58 -3.35 -7.70
CA PHE A 72 -0.19 -3.48 -7.27
C PHE A 72 0.58 -2.18 -7.43
N VAL A 73 1.68 -2.05 -6.70
CA VAL A 73 2.62 -0.93 -6.80
C VAL A 73 4.00 -1.48 -7.22
N PRO A 74 4.55 -1.07 -8.37
CA PRO A 74 5.93 -1.36 -8.73
C PRO A 74 6.88 -0.38 -8.03
N PRO A 75 7.76 -0.82 -7.10
CA PRO A 75 8.57 0.09 -6.30
C PRO A 75 9.47 1.04 -7.11
N SER A 76 9.98 0.58 -8.26
CA SER A 76 10.83 1.37 -9.15
C SER A 76 10.07 2.26 -10.15
N GLY A 77 8.73 2.23 -10.12
CA GLY A 77 7.89 2.80 -11.17
C GLY A 77 7.94 2.05 -12.50
N ARG A 78 8.56 0.86 -12.53
CA ARG A 78 8.69 0.02 -13.72
C ARG A 78 8.24 -1.39 -13.43
N PHE A 79 7.57 -2.02 -14.40
CA PHE A 79 7.25 -3.42 -14.31
C PHE A 79 7.26 -4.11 -15.67
N ARG A 80 7.47 -5.43 -15.64
CA ARG A 80 7.48 -6.31 -16.81
C ARG A 80 6.60 -7.51 -16.50
N VAL A 81 5.69 -7.85 -17.41
CA VAL A 81 4.80 -9.02 -17.29
C VAL A 81 4.70 -9.75 -18.63
N GLU A 82 4.77 -11.08 -18.59
CA GLU A 82 4.53 -11.93 -19.75
C GLU A 82 3.04 -12.25 -19.84
N LEU A 83 2.46 -12.04 -21.02
CA LEU A 83 1.02 -12.10 -21.26
C LEU A 83 0.75 -12.79 -22.59
N PRO A 84 -0.33 -13.59 -22.71
CA PRO A 84 -0.82 -14.06 -23.99
C PRO A 84 -1.05 -12.92 -25.00
N GLU A 85 -1.13 -13.23 -26.30
CA GLU A 85 -1.68 -12.26 -27.25
C GLU A 85 -3.10 -11.87 -26.81
N GLY A 86 -3.37 -10.56 -26.77
CA GLY A 86 -4.67 -10.09 -26.34
C GLY A 86 -4.76 -8.59 -26.10
N SER A 87 -5.97 -8.19 -25.69
CA SER A 87 -6.24 -6.83 -25.21
C SER A 87 -6.37 -6.81 -23.70
N TYR A 88 -5.72 -5.83 -23.09
CA TYR A 88 -5.63 -5.63 -21.65
C TYR A 88 -6.05 -4.21 -21.30
N PHE A 89 -6.53 -4.03 -20.08
CA PHE A 89 -6.84 -2.73 -19.51
C PHE A 89 -5.83 -2.41 -18.42
N LEU A 90 -5.19 -1.25 -18.57
CA LEU A 90 -4.21 -0.71 -17.64
C LEU A 90 -4.74 0.60 -17.09
N GLU A 91 -4.82 0.72 -15.78
CA GLU A 91 -5.13 1.95 -15.07
C GLU A 91 -4.03 2.25 -14.05
N VAL A 92 -3.58 3.49 -14.02
CA VAL A 92 -2.52 3.96 -13.12
C VAL A 92 -2.97 5.21 -12.38
N GLU A 93 -2.82 5.20 -11.06
CA GLU A 93 -3.23 6.26 -10.16
C GLU A 93 -2.10 6.64 -9.20
N LYS A 94 -2.03 7.90 -8.78
CA LYS A 94 -1.05 8.41 -7.81
C LYS A 94 -1.68 9.47 -6.93
N GLY A 95 -2.23 9.07 -5.78
CA GLY A 95 -2.89 10.00 -4.87
C GLY A 95 -4.05 10.79 -5.50
N LYS A 96 -4.46 11.88 -4.83
CA LYS A 96 -5.61 12.69 -5.26
C LYS A 96 -5.24 13.87 -6.15
N GLU A 97 -3.96 14.22 -6.23
CA GLU A 97 -3.47 15.40 -6.96
C GLU A 97 -3.01 15.09 -8.40
N TYR A 98 -3.09 13.83 -8.81
CA TYR A 98 -2.79 13.40 -10.18
C TYR A 98 -4.04 12.92 -10.89
N ILE A 99 -4.05 13.09 -12.21
CA ILE A 99 -5.11 12.58 -13.08
C ILE A 99 -4.84 11.09 -13.35
N PRO A 100 -5.77 10.18 -13.02
CA PRO A 100 -5.66 8.77 -13.37
C PRO A 100 -5.48 8.54 -14.87
N VAL A 101 -4.56 7.65 -15.25
CA VAL A 101 -4.34 7.28 -16.65
C VAL A 101 -4.95 5.92 -16.93
N ARG A 102 -5.89 5.85 -17.89
CA ARG A 102 -6.51 4.61 -18.36
C ARG A 102 -6.12 4.32 -19.79
N ARG A 103 -5.66 3.09 -20.06
CA ARG A 103 -5.18 2.65 -21.38
C ARG A 103 -5.66 1.24 -21.69
N ARG A 104 -6.11 1.05 -22.93
CA ARG A 104 -6.21 -0.29 -23.52
C ARG A 104 -4.89 -0.61 -24.20
N VAL A 105 -4.29 -1.76 -23.85
CA VAL A 105 -3.01 -2.21 -24.36
C VAL A 105 -3.22 -3.50 -25.16
N ARG A 106 -2.63 -3.58 -26.35
CA ARG A 106 -2.62 -4.81 -27.14
C ARG A 106 -1.24 -5.45 -27.08
N VAL A 107 -1.16 -6.65 -26.51
CA VAL A 107 0.05 -7.48 -26.53
C VAL A 107 -0.03 -8.40 -27.75
N ARG A 108 1.07 -8.53 -28.48
CA ARG A 108 1.19 -9.44 -29.64
C ARG A 108 1.87 -10.74 -29.19
N GLU A 109 1.62 -11.84 -29.90
CA GLU A 109 2.14 -13.18 -29.58
C GLU A 109 3.67 -13.23 -29.39
N GLN A 110 4.41 -12.37 -30.09
CA GLN A 110 5.86 -12.27 -29.96
C GLN A 110 6.31 -10.81 -29.89
N GLY A 111 7.33 -10.57 -29.06
CA GLY A 111 7.99 -9.27 -28.94
C GLY A 111 7.62 -8.51 -27.66
N ARG A 112 8.07 -7.24 -27.63
CA ARG A 112 7.89 -6.34 -26.49
C ARG A 112 6.91 -5.24 -26.82
N THR A 113 5.91 -5.08 -25.96
CA THR A 113 5.00 -3.93 -25.94
C THR A 113 5.53 -2.98 -24.88
N LEU A 114 6.11 -1.86 -25.31
CA LEU A 114 6.66 -0.84 -24.41
C LEU A 114 5.64 0.27 -24.20
N ILE A 115 5.23 0.50 -22.96
CA ILE A 115 4.28 1.56 -22.60
C ILE A 115 4.95 2.54 -21.64
N ARG A 116 4.88 3.82 -21.98
CA ARG A 116 5.24 4.90 -21.07
C ARG A 116 3.98 5.60 -20.59
N ILE A 117 3.74 5.53 -19.28
CA ILE A 117 2.63 6.23 -18.62
C ILE A 117 3.19 7.53 -18.02
N VAL A 118 2.60 8.66 -18.41
CA VAL A 118 2.93 9.97 -17.86
C VAL A 118 1.82 10.36 -16.91
N LEU A 119 2.18 10.57 -15.65
CA LEU A 119 1.27 11.10 -14.65
C LEU A 119 1.33 12.62 -14.66
N GLU A 120 0.16 13.24 -14.74
CA GLU A 120 -0.03 14.68 -14.77
C GLU A 120 -0.63 15.12 -13.44
N ARG A 121 0.13 15.94 -12.71
CA ARG A 121 -0.32 16.57 -11.47
C ARG A 121 -1.21 17.76 -11.83
N TRP A 122 -2.41 17.83 -11.23
CA TRP A 122 -3.36 18.93 -11.43
C TRP A 122 -3.38 19.90 -10.25
N GLY A 123 -2.84 19.53 -9.09
CA GLY A 123 -2.80 20.35 -7.87
C GLY A 123 -1.52 20.18 -7.04
N ASP A 124 -1.21 21.19 -6.23
CA ASP A 124 -0.14 21.16 -5.23
C ASP A 124 -0.66 21.75 -3.90
N ALA A 125 -1.35 20.92 -3.14
CA ALA A 125 -1.95 21.22 -1.85
C ALA A 125 -0.88 21.62 -0.83
N VAL A 126 0.33 21.04 -0.92
CA VAL A 126 1.45 21.39 -0.03
C VAL A 126 1.88 22.83 -0.23
N SER A 127 1.90 23.33 -1.47
CA SER A 127 2.17 24.76 -1.73
C SER A 127 1.15 25.70 -1.08
N LEU A 128 -0.03 25.18 -0.73
CA LEU A 128 -1.11 25.88 -0.05
C LEU A 128 -1.15 25.59 1.47
N GLY A 129 -0.18 24.85 2.00
CA GLY A 129 -0.10 24.48 3.42
C GLY A 129 -0.94 23.27 3.83
N TRP A 130 -1.50 22.52 2.88
CA TRP A 130 -2.26 21.30 3.12
C TRP A 130 -1.40 20.06 2.87
N TYR A 131 -1.53 19.06 3.73
CA TYR A 131 -0.76 17.81 3.64
C TYR A 131 -1.69 16.61 3.47
N SER A 132 -1.37 15.73 2.53
CA SER A 132 -2.11 14.47 2.32
C SER A 132 -1.81 13.48 3.45
N GLY A 133 -2.87 12.88 3.99
CA GLY A 133 -2.79 12.00 5.16
C GLY A 133 -3.60 10.72 5.00
N ASP A 134 -3.07 9.60 5.50
CA ASP A 134 -3.83 8.36 5.75
C ASP A 134 -3.59 7.91 7.20
N LEU A 135 -4.65 7.94 8.01
CA LEU A 135 -4.58 7.67 9.45
C LEU A 135 -4.94 6.22 9.83
N HIS A 136 -5.35 5.37 8.89
CA HIS A 136 -5.78 4.00 9.17
C HIS A 136 -5.12 3.01 8.22
N LEU A 137 -3.80 2.86 8.34
CA LEU A 137 -3.00 2.09 7.39
C LEU A 137 -2.63 0.69 7.92
N HIS A 138 -3.28 -0.35 7.40
CA HIS A 138 -2.90 -1.76 7.63
C HIS A 138 -1.89 -2.28 6.61
N ARG A 139 -0.67 -1.73 6.63
CA ARG A 139 0.43 -2.14 5.73
C ARG A 139 1.71 -2.39 6.52
N PRO A 140 2.57 -3.33 6.06
CA PRO A 140 3.86 -3.55 6.70
C PRO A 140 4.72 -2.29 6.67
N LEU A 141 5.46 -2.04 7.76
CA LEU A 141 6.38 -0.90 7.84
C LEU A 141 7.39 -0.87 6.69
N ARG A 142 7.92 -2.03 6.29
CA ARG A 142 8.84 -2.15 5.15
C ARG A 142 8.29 -1.65 3.81
N ASP A 143 6.98 -1.70 3.60
CA ASP A 143 6.34 -1.27 2.36
C ASP A 143 5.91 0.21 2.43
N THR A 144 5.76 0.75 3.65
CA THR A 144 5.17 2.07 3.91
C THR A 144 5.85 3.19 3.14
N PRO A 145 7.20 3.30 3.07
CA PRO A 145 7.83 4.36 2.27
C PRO A 145 7.44 4.35 0.79
N THR A 146 7.39 3.16 0.18
CA THR A 146 7.05 3.01 -1.24
C THR A 146 5.56 3.31 -1.46
N LEU A 147 4.69 2.85 -0.57
CA LEU A 147 3.25 3.09 -0.67
C LEU A 147 2.90 4.56 -0.47
N MET A 148 3.56 5.25 0.46
CA MET A 148 3.40 6.70 0.61
C MET A 148 3.79 7.45 -0.66
N GLU A 149 4.91 7.08 -1.29
CA GLU A 149 5.27 7.68 -2.57
C GLU A 149 4.24 7.34 -3.66
N ALA A 150 3.78 6.10 -3.74
CA ALA A 150 2.80 5.64 -4.73
C ALA A 150 1.44 6.34 -4.61
N GLU A 151 1.02 6.66 -3.39
CA GLU A 151 -0.25 7.30 -3.07
C GLU A 151 -0.13 8.83 -2.89
N ASP A 152 1.05 9.38 -3.14
CA ASP A 152 1.36 10.79 -2.94
C ASP A 152 1.02 11.31 -1.52
N LEU A 153 1.24 10.48 -0.49
CA LEU A 153 0.99 10.81 0.92
C LEU A 153 2.14 11.56 1.59
N ASN A 154 1.84 12.65 2.29
CA ASN A 154 2.81 13.37 3.12
C ASN A 154 2.96 12.75 4.50
N VAL A 155 1.86 12.35 5.12
CA VAL A 155 1.85 11.81 6.48
C VAL A 155 1.02 10.53 6.52
N THR A 156 1.45 9.53 7.27
CA THR A 156 0.61 8.37 7.56
C THR A 156 0.92 7.76 8.93
N THR A 157 0.01 6.95 9.42
CA THR A 157 0.13 6.24 10.69
C THR A 157 -0.11 4.74 10.47
N PRO A 158 0.91 3.97 10.07
CA PRO A 158 0.80 2.53 9.94
C PRO A 158 0.46 1.92 11.30
N ILE A 159 -0.53 1.04 11.33
CA ILE A 159 -0.92 0.33 12.54
C ILE A 159 0.10 -0.77 12.80
N THR A 160 1.01 -0.52 13.74
CA THR A 160 2.16 -1.40 14.01
C THR A 160 1.93 -2.35 15.17
N ARG A 161 0.93 -2.09 16.01
CA ARG A 161 0.43 -3.03 17.02
C ARG A 161 -1.08 -3.08 16.95
N TRP A 162 -1.67 -4.26 16.86
CA TRP A 162 -3.13 -4.34 16.83
C TRP A 162 -3.67 -5.63 17.41
N ARG A 163 -4.94 -5.57 17.80
CA ARG A 163 -5.65 -6.72 18.35
C ARG A 163 -7.12 -6.65 17.95
N TYR A 164 -7.61 -7.76 17.39
CA TYR A 164 -9.03 -7.98 17.20
C TYR A 164 -9.60 -8.75 18.39
N ALA A 165 -10.65 -8.22 19.03
CA ALA A 165 -11.30 -8.87 20.16
C ALA A 165 -10.30 -9.43 21.19
N ASN A 166 -10.49 -10.67 21.65
CA ASN A 166 -9.64 -11.29 22.65
C ASN A 166 -8.39 -12.01 22.08
N GLU A 167 -8.03 -11.80 20.81
CA GLU A 167 -6.87 -12.46 20.18
C GLU A 167 -5.52 -11.98 20.76
N PRO A 168 -4.39 -12.67 20.52
CA PRO A 168 -3.07 -12.12 20.86
C PRO A 168 -2.79 -10.81 20.12
N VAL A 169 -2.01 -9.92 20.77
CA VAL A 169 -1.52 -8.70 20.13
C VAL A 169 -0.61 -9.09 18.98
N ARG A 170 -0.90 -8.53 17.81
CA ARG A 170 -0.05 -8.61 16.62
C ARG A 170 0.87 -7.40 16.60
N VAL A 171 2.10 -7.61 16.14
CA VAL A 171 3.14 -6.58 16.07
C VAL A 171 3.78 -6.66 14.69
N ASP A 172 4.02 -5.51 14.07
CA ASP A 172 4.77 -5.43 12.82
C ASP A 172 6.20 -5.96 13.04
N PRO A 173 6.68 -6.91 12.21
CA PRO A 173 7.98 -7.53 12.41
C PRO A 173 9.17 -6.58 12.24
N ASP A 174 8.97 -5.44 11.56
CA ASP A 174 10.00 -4.42 11.35
C ASP A 174 9.91 -3.27 12.37
N LEU A 175 9.03 -3.35 13.39
CA LEU A 175 8.80 -2.27 14.36
C LEU A 175 10.08 -1.78 15.02
N ASP A 176 10.86 -2.67 15.64
CA ASP A 176 12.09 -2.30 16.35
C ASP A 176 13.12 -1.65 15.43
N LYS A 177 13.21 -2.12 14.19
CA LYS A 177 14.11 -1.57 13.17
C LYS A 177 13.74 -0.13 12.84
N TYR A 178 12.47 0.14 12.60
CA TYR A 178 12.02 1.49 12.27
C TYR A 178 12.04 2.42 13.48
N LEU A 179 11.74 1.90 14.67
CA LEU A 179 11.80 2.67 15.91
C LEU A 179 13.23 3.12 16.22
N ALA A 180 14.21 2.23 16.04
CA ALA A 180 15.63 2.57 16.20
C ALA A 180 16.13 3.62 15.20
N ALA A 181 15.47 3.76 14.05
CA ALA A 181 15.80 4.73 13.02
C ALA A 181 14.94 6.01 13.06
N ALA A 182 13.96 6.08 13.96
CA ALA A 182 13.06 7.21 14.09
C ALA A 182 13.74 8.38 14.81
N GLN A 183 13.15 9.57 14.66
CA GLN A 183 13.48 10.74 15.47
C GLN A 183 12.98 10.55 16.93
N PRO A 184 13.40 11.42 17.88
CA PRO A 184 12.98 11.30 19.29
C PRO A 184 11.46 11.32 19.53
N ASP A 185 10.69 11.85 18.59
CA ASP A 185 9.22 11.84 18.57
C ASP A 185 8.62 10.59 17.91
N ALA A 186 9.44 9.57 17.65
CA ALA A 186 9.11 8.35 16.90
C ALA A 186 8.57 8.59 15.48
N ALA A 187 8.86 9.74 14.86
CA ALA A 187 8.62 9.97 13.45
C ALA A 187 9.76 9.40 12.59
N TYR A 188 9.42 8.65 11.54
CA TYR A 188 10.36 8.23 10.51
C TYR A 188 10.21 9.11 9.28
N HIS A 189 11.27 9.86 8.94
CA HIS A 189 11.30 10.74 7.78
C HIS A 189 11.82 10.02 6.54
N ILE A 190 10.99 9.96 5.50
CA ILE A 190 11.37 9.46 4.16
C ILE A 190 12.00 10.61 3.35
N SER A 191 11.49 11.82 3.54
CA SER A 191 12.01 13.05 2.93
C SER A 191 11.58 14.27 3.77
N GLU A 192 11.96 15.48 3.35
CA GLU A 192 11.52 16.72 4.00
C GLU A 192 9.98 16.86 4.08
N ARG A 193 9.25 16.26 3.13
CA ARG A 193 7.78 16.39 3.02
C ARG A 193 7.04 15.08 3.25
N ARG A 194 7.73 14.02 3.67
CA ARG A 194 7.12 12.69 3.89
C ARG A 194 7.64 12.05 5.15
N LEU A 195 6.73 11.77 6.07
CA LEU A 195 7.02 11.04 7.29
C LEU A 195 5.87 10.10 7.67
N PHE A 196 6.16 9.11 8.50
CA PHE A 196 5.12 8.37 9.20
C PHE A 196 5.47 8.22 10.67
N LEU A 197 4.46 8.10 11.51
CA LEU A 197 4.65 7.81 12.93
C LEU A 197 4.88 6.30 13.07
N VAL A 198 5.95 5.89 13.75
CA VAL A 198 6.36 4.48 13.78
C VAL A 198 5.49 3.65 14.72
N VAL A 199 5.05 4.23 15.83
CA VAL A 199 4.30 3.52 16.86
C VAL A 199 2.85 4.01 16.85
N ASN A 200 1.97 3.17 16.29
CA ASN A 200 0.52 3.38 16.32
C ASN A 200 -0.16 2.06 16.62
N GLU A 201 -1.30 2.15 17.28
CA GLU A 201 -1.97 0.96 17.79
C GLU A 201 -3.46 0.99 17.59
N GLU A 202 -4.04 -0.20 17.41
CA GLU A 202 -5.47 -0.38 17.23
C GLU A 202 -6.01 -1.49 18.14
N LEU A 203 -7.06 -1.16 18.90
CA LEU A 203 -7.89 -2.13 19.60
C LEU A 203 -9.27 -2.19 18.93
N GLU A 204 -9.55 -3.28 18.23
CA GLU A 204 -10.76 -3.44 17.39
C GLU A 204 -11.69 -4.53 17.98
N PRO A 205 -12.67 -4.18 18.83
CA PRO A 205 -13.82 -5.04 19.10
C PRO A 205 -14.76 -5.19 17.90
N PRO A 206 -15.73 -6.12 17.97
CA PRO A 206 -16.67 -6.37 16.87
C PRO A 206 -17.51 -5.16 16.42
N GLU A 207 -17.72 -4.17 17.31
CA GLU A 207 -18.67 -3.06 17.10
C GLU A 207 -18.02 -1.67 17.13
N ALA A 208 -16.72 -1.58 17.41
CA ALA A 208 -16.00 -0.30 17.52
C ALA A 208 -14.49 -0.53 17.32
N ALA A 209 -13.74 0.55 17.16
CA ALA A 209 -12.28 0.55 17.21
C ALA A 209 -11.80 1.76 17.99
N ILE A 210 -10.62 1.65 18.59
CA ILE A 210 -9.86 2.81 19.07
C ILE A 210 -8.50 2.78 18.42
N LEU A 211 -8.14 3.93 17.84
CA LEU A 211 -6.84 4.14 17.23
C LEU A 211 -6.03 5.10 18.11
N THR A 212 -4.76 4.76 18.28
CA THR A 212 -3.83 5.59 19.04
C THR A 212 -2.59 5.87 18.20
N HIS A 213 -2.18 7.13 18.18
CA HIS A 213 -1.11 7.62 17.31
C HIS A 213 -0.05 8.39 18.11
N GLY A 214 1.17 8.42 17.57
CA GLY A 214 2.23 9.32 18.03
C GLY A 214 2.88 8.90 19.35
N TRP A 215 2.88 7.60 19.64
CA TRP A 215 3.63 7.07 20.78
C TRP A 215 5.13 7.18 20.53
N THR A 216 5.90 7.63 21.53
CA THR A 216 7.38 7.58 21.45
C THR A 216 7.92 6.18 21.70
N GLN A 217 7.17 5.34 22.43
CA GLN A 217 7.46 3.93 22.70
C GLN A 217 6.17 3.10 22.83
N PRO A 218 6.19 1.78 22.58
CA PRO A 218 5.02 0.92 22.81
C PRO A 218 4.74 0.75 24.31
N GLU A 219 3.86 1.57 24.87
CA GLU A 219 3.59 1.56 26.33
C GLU A 219 2.22 0.97 26.68
N SER A 220 1.31 0.84 25.72
CA SER A 220 -0.03 0.38 26.02
C SER A 220 -0.13 -1.15 26.06
N GLU A 221 -0.92 -1.63 27.01
CA GLU A 221 -1.52 -2.96 26.93
C GLU A 221 -2.86 -2.84 26.19
N LEU A 222 -2.92 -3.32 24.94
CA LEU A 222 -4.11 -3.41 24.09
C LEU A 222 -5.17 -4.33 24.73
N GLN A 223 -5.90 -3.79 25.71
CA GLN A 223 -6.80 -4.53 26.61
C GLN A 223 -8.16 -3.85 26.76
N TYR A 224 -9.18 -4.67 26.99
CA TYR A 224 -10.53 -4.21 27.34
C TYR A 224 -10.67 -3.75 28.80
N PRO A 225 -11.69 -2.93 29.11
CA PRO A 225 -12.64 -2.29 28.18
C PRO A 225 -12.03 -1.10 27.42
N LEU A 226 -12.59 -0.79 26.24
CA LEU A 226 -12.12 0.29 25.34
C LEU A 226 -11.88 1.63 26.07
N LEU A 227 -12.79 2.05 26.93
CA LEU A 227 -12.66 3.32 27.65
C LEU A 227 -11.41 3.38 28.54
N ARG A 228 -11.10 2.29 29.25
CA ARG A 228 -9.88 2.24 30.08
C ARG A 228 -8.62 2.26 29.23
N TYR A 229 -8.67 1.64 28.05
CA TYR A 229 -7.57 1.72 27.10
C TYR A 229 -7.35 3.16 26.62
N ALA A 230 -8.41 3.86 26.20
CA ALA A 230 -8.36 5.26 25.79
C ALA A 230 -7.81 6.20 26.87
N GLU A 231 -8.31 6.06 28.11
CA GLU A 231 -7.88 6.88 29.25
C GLU A 231 -6.39 6.70 29.53
N ARG A 232 -5.89 5.46 29.50
CA ARG A 232 -4.45 5.19 29.63
C ARG A 232 -3.67 5.76 28.47
N ALA A 233 -4.13 5.56 27.23
CA ALA A 233 -3.44 6.08 26.06
C ALA A 233 -3.25 7.60 26.12
N ARG A 234 -4.32 8.34 26.46
CA ARG A 234 -4.27 9.79 26.66
C ARG A 234 -3.33 10.19 27.80
N ALA A 235 -3.33 9.46 28.91
CA ALA A 235 -2.45 9.74 30.04
C ALA A 235 -0.95 9.64 29.70
N HIS A 236 -0.61 8.89 28.65
CA HIS A 236 0.76 8.73 28.13
C HIS A 236 1.03 9.57 26.87
N GLY A 237 0.16 10.55 26.57
CA GLY A 237 0.38 11.53 25.51
C GLY A 237 -0.07 11.11 24.11
N ALA A 238 -0.74 9.97 23.95
CA ALA A 238 -1.27 9.55 22.65
C ALA A 238 -2.44 10.43 22.21
N VAL A 239 -2.51 10.67 20.90
CA VAL A 239 -3.74 11.16 20.26
C VAL A 239 -4.66 9.95 20.07
N VAL A 240 -5.91 10.06 20.53
CA VAL A 240 -6.90 8.97 20.53
C VAL A 240 -8.13 9.40 19.73
N ASP A 241 -8.42 8.65 18.68
CA ASP A 241 -9.64 8.73 17.86
C ASP A 241 -10.57 7.55 18.21
#